data_AF-A0A6N7YK07-F1
#
_entry.id   AF-A0A6N7YK07-F1
#
_cell.length_a   1.000
_cell.length_b   1.000
_cell.length_c   1.000
_cell.angle_alpha   90.00
_cell.angle_beta   90.00
_cell.angle_gamma   90.00
#
_symmetry.space_group_name_H-M   'P 1'
#
loop_
_entity.id
_entity.type
_entity.pdbx_description
1 polymer ?
#
loop_
_entity_poly.entity_id
_entity_poly.type
_entity_poly.pdbx_seq_one_letter_code
_entity_poly.pdbx_strand_id
1 'polypeptide(L)'
;MSWVIAFVGFAALIVLHEFGHFAAAKAVGMRVERFALFFPPILAKVRRGETEYGIGAIPLGGYVKITGMNPEEDVPEEVAHRAYYRQPVWKRIVVIAAGPLMNVLIAFVVLTGLYATQTLLEPTTRVEAIEPGAPAQGKLQPGDRVVSVDGRPVSSTEEISRQVSTHRCPAQQITGCSAAEPVALVVERDGRRVAVEVTPATTGRSSAPGWASASARRRRRSASAAPRRRASPTCGTSPPAPSRRSPGCSTTRRRARRSRASSAPTRRPGSRSRSPGFRR
;
A
#
# COMPACT_ATOMS: atom_id res chain seq x y z
N MET A 1 -5.29 -6.09 26.60
CA MET A 1 -3.81 -6.04 26.69
C MET A 1 -3.14 -5.63 25.37
N SER A 2 -3.72 -5.92 24.19
CA SER A 2 -3.08 -5.68 22.88
C SER A 2 -2.95 -4.22 22.44
N TRP A 3 -3.85 -3.33 22.86
CA TRP A 3 -3.84 -1.92 22.42
C TRP A 3 -2.65 -1.11 22.95
N VAL A 4 -2.18 -1.39 24.17
CA VAL A 4 -1.02 -0.71 24.76
C VAL A 4 0.26 -1.07 23.99
N ILE A 5 0.44 -2.36 23.69
CA ILE A 5 1.58 -2.85 22.90
C ILE A 5 1.57 -2.24 21.51
N ALA A 6 0.40 -2.18 20.86
CA ALA A 6 0.25 -1.55 19.56
C ALA A 6 0.61 -0.06 19.60
N PHE A 7 0.14 0.69 20.60
CA PHE A 7 0.44 2.11 20.76
C PHE A 7 1.94 2.35 21.01
N VAL A 8 2.55 1.58 21.91
CA VAL A 8 3.99 1.66 22.21
C VAL A 8 4.82 1.30 20.98
N GLY A 9 4.44 0.23 20.26
CA GLY A 9 5.10 -0.18 19.03
C GLY A 9 5.02 0.89 17.93
N PHE A 10 3.85 1.50 17.75
CA PHE A 10 3.66 2.59 16.80
C PHE A 10 4.48 3.84 17.18
N ALA A 11 4.45 4.24 18.45
CA ALA A 11 5.26 5.35 18.95
C ALA A 11 6.77 5.09 18.74
N ALA A 12 7.24 3.87 19.03
CA ALA A 12 8.62 3.48 18.78
C ALA A 12 8.97 3.55 17.29
N LEU A 13 8.12 3.03 16.39
CA LEU A 13 8.35 3.08 14.95
C LEU A 13 8.51 4.51 14.43
N ILE A 14 7.69 5.45 14.91
CA ILE A 14 7.84 6.87 14.51
C ILE A 14 9.16 7.44 15.04
N VAL A 15 9.51 7.19 16.29
CA VAL A 15 10.78 7.67 16.87
C VAL A 15 11.98 7.13 16.10
N LEU A 16 11.97 5.85 15.75
CA LEU A 16 13.02 5.24 14.96
C LEU A 16 13.06 5.77 13.51
N HIS A 17 11.90 6.07 12.91
CA HIS A 17 11.82 6.74 11.61
C HIS A 17 12.54 8.10 11.63
N GLU A 18 12.22 8.94 12.62
CA GLU A 18 12.87 10.24 12.81
C GLU A 18 14.37 10.08 13.08
N PHE A 19 14.75 9.06 13.86
CA PHE A 19 16.16 8.73 14.07
C PHE A 19 16.88 8.38 12.76
N GLY A 20 16.21 7.73 11.80
CA GLY A 20 16.74 7.48 10.46
C GLY A 20 17.15 8.77 9.74
N HIS A 21 16.25 9.76 9.70
CA HIS A 21 16.56 11.08 9.13
C HIS A 21 17.72 11.77 9.87
N PHE A 22 17.68 11.77 11.21
CA PHE A 22 18.72 12.35 12.06
C PHE A 22 20.10 11.75 11.78
N ALA A 23 20.19 10.42 11.80
CA ALA A 23 21.43 9.67 11.62
C ALA A 23 22.01 9.93 10.23
N ALA A 24 21.18 9.87 9.18
CA ALA A 24 21.60 10.16 7.82
C ALA A 24 22.09 11.60 7.65
N ALA A 25 21.38 12.59 8.21
CA ALA A 25 21.75 13.99 8.12
C ALA A 25 23.11 14.26 8.76
N LYS A 26 23.35 13.70 9.95
CA LYS A 26 24.65 13.77 10.63
C LYS A 26 25.75 13.07 9.83
N ALA A 27 25.48 11.88 9.28
CA ALA A 27 26.44 11.11 8.50
C ALA A 27 26.89 11.82 7.22
N VAL A 28 26.00 12.55 6.53
CA VAL A 28 26.33 13.29 5.31
C VAL A 28 26.89 14.70 5.58
N GLY A 29 27.03 15.08 6.86
CA GLY A 29 27.62 16.33 7.32
C GLY A 29 26.66 17.52 7.41
N MET A 30 25.35 17.32 7.30
CA MET A 30 24.37 18.39 7.49
C MET A 30 24.30 18.81 8.96
N ARG A 31 23.92 20.07 9.22
CA ARG A 31 23.68 20.56 10.57
C ARG A 31 22.26 20.19 11.00
N VAL A 32 22.14 19.54 12.16
CA VAL A 32 20.85 19.24 12.79
C VAL A 32 20.71 20.08 14.05
N GLU A 33 19.69 20.92 14.11
CA GLU A 33 19.45 21.88 15.18
C GLU A 33 18.70 21.25 16.35
N ARG A 34 17.69 20.45 16.05
CA ARG A 34 16.86 19.82 17.07
C ARG A 34 16.46 18.41 16.66
N PHE A 35 16.52 17.49 17.62
CA PHE A 35 15.96 16.16 17.55
C PHE A 35 15.02 16.00 18.75
N ALA A 36 13.72 16.00 18.52
CA ALA A 36 12.74 15.90 19.60
C ALA A 36 11.95 14.61 19.46
N LEU A 37 11.92 13.85 20.55
CA LEU A 37 10.98 12.76 20.76
C LEU A 37 9.66 13.39 21.18
N PHE A 38 8.54 13.00 20.59
CA PHE A 38 7.21 13.49 20.92
C PHE A 38 6.96 14.97 20.55
N PHE A 39 5.69 15.34 20.42
CA PHE A 39 5.31 16.70 20.05
C PHE A 39 5.35 17.66 21.25
N PRO A 40 5.54 18.97 21.01
CA PRO A 40 5.48 19.99 22.05
C PRO A 40 4.16 19.95 22.85
N PRO A 41 4.13 20.47 24.10
CA PRO A 41 5.21 21.19 24.79
C PRO A 41 6.39 20.30 25.17
N ILE A 42 7.62 20.84 25.08
CA ILE A 42 8.85 20.12 25.43
C ILE A 42 8.99 20.10 26.96
N LEU A 43 8.99 18.90 27.54
CA LEU A 43 9.10 18.66 28.98
C LEU A 43 10.56 18.71 29.45
N ALA A 44 11.47 18.12 28.67
CA ALA A 44 12.89 18.09 28.96
C ALA A 44 13.69 18.36 27.70
N LYS A 45 14.79 19.11 27.82
CA LYS A 45 15.72 19.37 26.72
C LYS A 45 17.16 19.38 27.21
N VAL A 46 18.05 18.85 26.38
CA VAL A 46 19.49 18.86 26.61
C VAL A 46 20.18 19.22 25.29
N ARG A 47 21.12 20.15 25.34
CA ARG A 47 21.93 20.51 24.16
C ARG A 47 23.25 19.76 24.22
N ARG A 48 23.55 18.99 23.18
CA ARG A 48 24.84 18.32 23.02
C ARG A 48 25.47 18.75 21.70
N GLY A 49 26.50 19.58 21.80
CA GLY A 49 27.13 20.24 20.66
C GLY A 49 26.18 21.21 19.96
N GLU A 50 25.96 21.00 18.66
CA GLU A 50 25.09 21.84 17.83
C GLU A 50 23.61 21.41 17.83
N THR A 51 23.30 20.24 18.40
CA THR A 51 21.95 19.65 18.37
C THR A 51 21.30 19.71 19.75
N GLU A 52 20.07 20.20 19.79
CA GLU A 52 19.20 20.14 20.96
C GLU A 52 18.36 18.86 20.92
N TYR A 53 18.46 18.04 21.95
CA TYR A 53 17.66 16.83 22.14
C TYR A 53 16.52 17.16 23.08
N GLY A 54 15.29 16.88 22.69
CA GLY A 54 14.09 17.19 23.46
C GLY A 54 13.17 15.99 23.65
N ILE A 55 12.38 16.02 24.72
CA ILE A 55 11.27 15.10 24.96
C ILE A 55 10.01 15.94 25.15
N GLY A 56 9.05 15.76 24.25
CA GLY A 56 7.73 16.40 24.23
C GLY A 56 6.69 15.66 25.09
N ALA A 57 5.59 16.34 25.38
CA ALA A 57 4.51 15.79 26.20
C ALA A 57 3.56 14.87 25.42
N ILE A 58 3.43 15.04 24.10
CA ILE A 58 2.43 14.34 23.29
C ILE A 58 3.07 13.16 22.54
N PRO A 59 2.78 11.90 22.90
CA PRO A 59 3.44 10.71 22.36
C PRO A 59 2.93 10.30 20.95
N LEU A 60 2.54 11.27 20.12
CA LEU A 60 1.98 11.06 18.78
C LEU A 60 2.96 11.43 17.66
N GLY A 61 4.26 11.42 17.92
CA GLY A 61 5.25 11.69 16.89
C GLY A 61 6.64 11.98 17.41
N GLY A 62 7.41 12.68 16.58
CA GLY A 62 8.72 13.23 16.83
C GLY A 62 9.07 14.14 15.66
N TYR A 63 10.17 14.88 15.76
CA TYR A 63 10.63 15.66 14.61
C TYR A 63 12.15 15.90 14.65
N VAL A 64 12.73 15.96 13.46
CA VAL A 64 14.11 16.38 13.23
C VAL A 64 14.14 17.72 12.49
N LYS A 65 14.71 18.74 13.13
CA LYS A 65 14.95 20.05 12.52
C LYS A 65 16.36 20.09 11.93
N ILE A 66 16.46 19.94 10.60
CA ILE A 66 17.71 20.08 9.84
C ILE A 66 17.77 21.51 9.28
N THR A 67 18.91 22.19 9.47
CA THR A 67 19.12 23.56 9.00
C THR A 67 18.87 23.68 7.49
N GLY A 68 18.09 24.67 7.08
CA GLY A 68 17.77 24.92 5.67
C GLY A 68 16.81 23.91 5.05
N MET A 69 15.99 23.23 5.85
CA MET A 69 14.86 22.46 5.32
C MET A 69 13.61 23.33 5.13
N ASN A 70 13.43 24.36 5.95
CA ASN A 70 12.37 25.35 5.80
C ASN A 70 12.86 26.52 4.91
N PRO A 71 12.17 26.88 3.81
CA PRO A 71 12.53 28.02 2.97
C PRO A 71 12.53 29.37 3.69
N GLU A 72 11.76 29.51 4.77
CA GLU A 72 11.62 30.76 5.54
C GLU A 72 12.66 30.90 6.67
N GLU A 73 13.55 29.90 6.82
CA GLU A 73 14.58 29.92 7.84
C GLU A 73 15.76 30.82 7.44
N ASP A 74 16.05 31.82 8.28
CA ASP A 74 17.27 32.61 8.15
C ASP A 74 18.47 31.80 8.67
N VAL A 75 19.32 31.37 7.76
CA VAL A 75 20.47 30.52 8.05
C VAL A 75 21.74 31.38 8.08
N PRO A 76 22.46 31.46 9.21
CA PRO A 76 23.72 32.21 9.28
C PRO A 76 24.72 31.74 8.22
N GLU A 77 25.39 32.67 7.55
CA GLU A 77 26.31 32.40 6.43
C GLU A 77 27.39 31.36 6.80
N GLU A 78 27.85 31.41 8.05
CA GLU A 78 28.84 30.49 8.64
C GLU A 78 28.44 29.02 8.54
N VAL A 79 27.14 28.69 8.68
CA VAL A 79 26.63 27.32 8.64
C VAL A 79 25.82 27.01 7.40
N ALA A 80 25.61 28.00 6.53
CA ALA A 80 24.86 27.83 5.29
C ALA A 80 25.47 26.75 4.39
N HIS A 81 26.79 26.56 4.41
CA HIS A 81 27.46 25.48 3.68
C HIS A 81 27.06 24.06 4.13
N ARG A 82 26.49 23.90 5.34
CA ARG A 82 25.93 22.65 5.89
C ARG A 82 24.40 22.60 5.84
N ALA A 83 23.76 23.64 5.28
CA ALA A 83 22.31 23.68 5.11
C ALA A 83 21.85 22.66 4.07
N TYR A 84 20.69 22.07 4.31
CA TYR A 84 20.10 21.02 3.48
C TYR A 84 19.98 21.44 2.00
N TYR A 85 19.51 22.66 1.72
CA TYR A 85 19.34 23.15 0.34
C TYR A 85 20.66 23.42 -0.40
N ARG A 86 21.78 23.66 0.31
CA ARG A 86 23.11 23.84 -0.29
C ARG A 86 23.85 22.51 -0.52
N GLN A 87 23.34 21.38 -0.04
CA GLN A 87 23.97 20.07 -0.25
C GLN A 87 23.70 19.50 -1.65
N PRO A 88 24.63 18.68 -2.19
CA PRO A 88 24.39 17.87 -3.36
C PRO A 88 23.08 17.08 -3.28
N VAL A 89 22.39 16.95 -4.42
CA VAL A 89 21.06 16.32 -4.52
C VAL A 89 21.05 14.90 -3.96
N TRP A 90 22.12 14.11 -4.18
CA TRP A 90 22.19 12.75 -3.65
C TRP A 90 22.15 12.70 -2.12
N LYS A 91 22.80 13.65 -1.41
CA LYS A 91 22.76 13.72 0.06
C LYS A 91 21.35 14.02 0.55
N ARG A 92 20.66 14.92 -0.14
CA ARG A 92 19.27 15.29 0.16
C ARG A 92 18.33 14.10 -0.01
N ILE A 93 18.51 13.33 -1.10
CA ILE A 93 17.76 12.09 -1.36
C ILE A 93 18.02 11.08 -0.25
N VAL A 94 19.29 10.84 0.13
CA VAL A 94 19.64 9.91 1.21
C VAL A 94 18.95 10.30 2.51
N VAL A 95 18.99 11.57 2.89
CA VAL A 95 18.35 12.05 4.13
C VAL A 95 16.84 11.86 4.11
N ILE A 96 16.15 12.20 3.01
CA ILE A 96 14.69 11.99 2.89
C ILE A 96 14.34 10.50 2.88
N ALA A 97 15.14 9.66 2.22
CA ALA A 97 14.87 8.23 2.14
C ALA A 97 15.19 7.48 3.45
N ALA A 98 16.07 8.02 4.28
CA ALA A 98 16.57 7.32 5.47
C ALA A 98 15.48 6.97 6.50
N GLY A 99 14.49 7.83 6.70
CA GLY A 99 13.37 7.54 7.60
C GLY A 99 12.57 6.30 7.16
N PRO A 100 11.99 6.29 5.94
CA PRO A 100 11.29 5.11 5.42
C PRO A 100 12.16 3.85 5.38
N LEU A 101 13.43 3.97 4.97
CA LEU A 101 14.36 2.84 4.94
C LEU A 101 14.63 2.27 6.34
N MET A 102 14.67 3.11 7.38
CA MET A 102 14.80 2.65 8.76
C MET A 102 13.60 1.79 9.17
N ASN A 103 12.38 2.14 8.75
CA ASN A 103 11.19 1.31 9.03
C ASN A 103 11.27 -0.05 8.33
N VAL A 104 11.74 -0.09 7.09
CA VAL A 104 11.96 -1.35 6.36
C VAL A 104 13.02 -2.20 7.09
N LEU A 105 14.11 -1.59 7.55
CA LEU A 105 15.13 -2.28 8.33
C LEU A 105 14.57 -2.85 9.63
N ILE A 106 13.75 -2.08 10.36
CA ILE A 106 13.09 -2.56 11.59
C ILE A 106 12.16 -3.72 11.29
N ALA A 107 11.36 -3.63 10.22
CA ALA A 107 10.48 -4.73 9.81
C ALA A 107 11.28 -6.00 9.53
N PHE A 108 12.41 -5.89 8.83
CA PHE A 108 13.31 -7.01 8.59
C PHE A 108 13.86 -7.58 9.90
N VAL A 109 14.40 -6.75 10.80
CA VAL A 109 14.96 -7.19 12.09
C VAL A 109 13.90 -7.85 12.98
N VAL A 110 12.71 -7.25 13.10
CA VAL A 110 11.59 -7.80 13.87
C VAL A 110 11.16 -9.13 13.27
N LEU A 111 10.99 -9.22 11.96
CA LEU A 111 10.59 -10.45 11.29
C LEU A 111 11.62 -11.56 11.46
N THR A 112 12.91 -11.26 11.23
CA THR A 112 14.00 -12.21 11.44
C THR A 112 14.10 -12.64 12.90
N GLY A 113 13.96 -11.72 13.85
CA GLY A 113 13.94 -12.03 15.28
C GLY A 113 12.78 -12.94 15.67
N LEU A 114 11.58 -12.66 15.16
CA LEU A 114 10.41 -13.53 15.35
C LEU A 114 10.68 -14.94 14.82
N TYR A 115 11.15 -15.07 13.58
CA TYR A 115 11.48 -16.38 13.00
C TYR A 115 12.62 -17.10 13.73
N ALA A 116 13.65 -16.37 14.17
CA ALA A 116 14.77 -16.93 14.92
C ALA A 116 14.35 -17.47 16.31
N THR A 117 13.32 -16.88 16.92
CA THR A 117 12.73 -17.39 18.18
C THR A 117 11.67 -18.46 17.95
N GLN A 118 11.10 -18.54 16.75
CA GLN A 118 10.13 -19.57 16.34
C GLN A 118 10.82 -20.81 15.76
N THR A 119 11.92 -21.25 16.37
CA THR A 119 12.64 -22.52 16.08
C THR A 119 11.78 -23.79 16.22
N LEU A 120 10.47 -23.67 16.48
CA LEU A 120 9.51 -24.75 16.65
C LEU A 120 8.17 -24.49 15.93
N LEU A 121 8.19 -23.83 14.76
CA LEU A 121 7.21 -24.22 13.73
C LEU A 121 7.60 -25.64 13.25
N GLU A 122 7.55 -26.61 14.16
CA GLU A 122 7.41 -28.00 13.74
C GLU A 122 6.18 -27.99 12.84
N PRO A 123 6.30 -28.40 11.57
CA PRO A 123 5.12 -28.54 10.74
C PRO A 123 4.17 -29.47 11.47
N THR A 124 3.15 -28.87 12.08
CA THR A 124 2.31 -29.58 13.02
C THR A 124 1.26 -30.31 12.20
N THR A 125 1.23 -31.63 12.33
CA THR A 125 0.15 -32.45 11.79
C THR A 125 -1.10 -32.40 12.68
N ARG A 126 -1.16 -31.44 13.62
CA ARG A 126 -2.27 -31.25 14.55
C ARG A 126 -3.40 -30.47 13.89
N VAL A 127 -4.61 -31.00 13.98
CA VAL A 127 -5.84 -30.36 13.55
C VAL A 127 -6.16 -29.21 14.51
N GLU A 128 -6.13 -27.97 14.05
CA GLU A 128 -6.48 -26.81 14.88
C GLU A 128 -7.99 -26.56 14.92
N ALA A 129 -8.63 -26.60 13.76
CA ALA A 129 -10.05 -26.35 13.60
C ALA A 129 -10.62 -27.14 12.41
N ILE A 130 -11.92 -27.39 12.44
CA ILE A 130 -12.65 -28.06 11.37
C ILE A 130 -13.77 -27.15 10.93
N GLU A 131 -13.81 -26.82 9.64
CA GLU A 131 -14.86 -25.98 9.07
C GLU A 131 -16.23 -26.71 9.12
N PRO A 132 -17.32 -26.02 9.48
CA PRO A 132 -18.66 -26.58 9.38
C PRO A 132 -18.99 -27.00 7.94
N GLY A 133 -19.53 -28.21 7.77
CA GLY A 133 -19.85 -28.80 6.47
C GLY A 133 -18.67 -29.46 5.76
N ALA A 134 -17.46 -29.41 6.32
CA ALA A 134 -16.30 -30.09 5.74
C ALA A 134 -16.42 -31.62 5.86
N PRO A 135 -15.84 -32.42 4.94
CA PRO A 135 -15.89 -33.88 5.03
C PRO A 135 -15.24 -34.47 6.29
N ALA A 136 -14.33 -33.72 6.91
CA ALA A 136 -13.70 -34.08 8.17
C ALA A 136 -14.62 -33.87 9.40
N GLN A 137 -15.75 -33.18 9.25
CA GLN A 137 -16.68 -32.89 10.34
C GLN A 137 -17.27 -34.19 10.91
N GLY A 138 -17.22 -34.33 12.24
CA GLY A 138 -17.69 -35.54 12.93
C GLY A 138 -16.75 -36.75 12.78
N LYS A 139 -15.64 -36.62 12.05
CA LYS A 139 -14.61 -37.65 11.85
C LYS A 139 -13.33 -37.29 12.59
N LEU A 140 -12.84 -36.08 12.38
CA LEU A 140 -11.69 -35.50 13.09
C LEU A 140 -12.17 -34.59 14.23
N GLN A 141 -11.26 -34.29 15.16
CA GLN A 141 -11.47 -33.36 16.27
C GLN A 141 -10.31 -32.36 16.38
N PRO A 142 -10.56 -31.11 16.80
CA PRO A 142 -9.50 -30.19 17.19
C PRO A 142 -8.58 -30.83 18.23
N GLY A 143 -7.27 -30.79 17.97
CA GLY A 143 -6.24 -31.43 18.80
C GLY A 143 -5.74 -32.78 18.30
N ASP A 144 -6.44 -33.43 17.36
CA ASP A 144 -5.96 -34.67 16.73
C ASP A 144 -4.64 -34.44 16.01
N ARG A 145 -3.66 -35.33 16.17
CA ARG A 145 -2.41 -35.31 15.40
C ARG A 145 -2.43 -36.38 14.32
N VAL A 146 -2.43 -36.00 13.04
CA VAL A 146 -2.36 -36.97 11.94
C VAL A 146 -0.97 -37.61 11.91
N VAL A 147 -0.91 -38.94 12.04
CA VAL A 147 0.36 -39.70 12.03
C VAL A 147 0.58 -40.45 10.73
N SER A 148 -0.49 -40.82 10.01
CA SER A 148 -0.38 -41.42 8.68
C SER A 148 -1.59 -41.15 7.80
N VAL A 149 -1.36 -41.19 6.49
CA VAL A 149 -2.37 -41.13 5.43
C VAL A 149 -2.18 -42.36 4.54
N ASP A 150 -3.21 -43.17 4.37
CA ASP A 150 -3.21 -44.43 3.59
C ASP A 150 -2.02 -45.36 3.94
N GLY A 151 -1.73 -45.46 5.24
CA GLY A 151 -0.63 -46.27 5.78
C GLY A 151 0.77 -45.67 5.63
N ARG A 152 0.91 -44.50 5.01
CA ARG A 152 2.20 -43.79 4.89
C ARG A 152 2.35 -42.77 6.01
N PRO A 153 3.45 -42.78 6.78
CA PRO A 153 3.68 -41.79 7.83
C PRO A 153 3.79 -40.39 7.23
N VAL A 154 3.32 -39.39 7.98
CA VAL A 154 3.36 -37.98 7.60
C VAL A 154 3.95 -37.13 8.72
N SER A 155 4.75 -36.16 8.33
CA SER A 155 5.47 -35.26 9.24
C SER A 155 5.14 -33.78 9.00
N SER A 156 4.43 -33.46 7.91
CA SER A 156 4.03 -32.09 7.60
C SER A 156 2.63 -32.00 6.98
N THR A 157 2.02 -30.83 7.10
CA THR A 157 0.70 -30.52 6.49
C THR A 157 0.76 -30.58 4.97
N GLU A 158 1.90 -30.24 4.36
CA GLU A 158 2.14 -30.39 2.92
C GLU A 158 2.12 -31.86 2.50
N GLU A 159 2.68 -32.77 3.33
CA GLU A 159 2.63 -34.21 3.05
C GLU A 159 1.20 -34.75 3.14
N ILE A 160 0.45 -34.35 4.17
CA ILE A 160 -0.96 -34.71 4.31
C ILE A 160 -1.73 -34.22 3.08
N SER A 161 -1.59 -32.94 2.73
CA SER A 161 -2.31 -32.33 1.60
C SER A 161 -1.95 -33.01 0.28
N ARG A 162 -0.67 -33.33 0.07
CA ARG A 162 -0.18 -34.03 -1.13
C ARG A 162 -0.79 -35.42 -1.24
N GLN A 163 -0.82 -36.19 -0.16
CA GLN A 163 -1.38 -37.55 -0.17
C GLN A 163 -2.91 -37.53 -0.30
N VAL A 164 -3.61 -36.69 0.46
CA VAL A 164 -5.07 -36.53 0.34
C VAL A 164 -5.48 -36.13 -1.09
N SER A 165 -4.69 -35.28 -1.76
CA SER A 165 -4.98 -34.83 -3.14
C SER A 165 -4.87 -35.92 -4.22
N THR A 166 -4.33 -37.11 -3.90
CA THR A 166 -4.33 -38.24 -4.84
C THR A 166 -5.72 -38.88 -4.93
N HIS A 167 -6.59 -38.67 -3.94
CA HIS A 167 -7.97 -39.13 -3.96
C HIS A 167 -8.82 -38.16 -4.79
N ARG A 168 -9.13 -38.57 -6.02
CA ARG A 168 -9.80 -37.72 -7.01
C ARG A 168 -11.27 -38.05 -7.17
N CYS A 169 -11.99 -37.06 -7.69
CA CYS A 169 -13.34 -37.22 -8.21
C CYS A 169 -13.40 -38.28 -9.31
N PRO A 170 -14.49 -39.09 -9.39
CA PRO A 170 -14.67 -40.10 -10.42
C PRO A 170 -14.68 -39.56 -11.87
N ALA A 171 -15.15 -38.33 -12.07
CA ALA A 171 -15.34 -37.75 -13.41
C ALA A 171 -14.51 -36.47 -13.61
N GLN A 172 -14.96 -35.34 -13.06
CA GLN A 172 -14.30 -34.05 -13.22
C GLN A 172 -14.16 -33.39 -11.84
N GLN A 173 -13.02 -32.75 -11.58
CA GLN A 173 -12.78 -32.00 -10.34
C GLN A 173 -13.59 -30.71 -10.34
N ILE A 174 -14.85 -30.82 -9.95
CA ILE A 174 -15.78 -29.71 -9.75
C ILE A 174 -15.96 -29.44 -8.26
N THR A 175 -16.22 -28.18 -7.91
CA THR A 175 -16.51 -27.77 -6.53
C THR A 175 -17.65 -28.61 -5.94
N GLY A 176 -17.44 -29.16 -4.74
CA GLY A 176 -18.41 -29.99 -4.02
C GLY A 176 -18.39 -31.47 -4.41
N CYS A 177 -17.55 -31.88 -5.35
CA CYS A 177 -17.41 -33.29 -5.69
C CYS A 177 -16.57 -34.05 -4.64
N SER A 178 -17.12 -35.15 -4.13
CA SER A 178 -16.42 -36.09 -3.25
C SER A 178 -15.54 -37.05 -4.05
N ALA A 179 -14.39 -37.42 -3.49
CA ALA A 179 -13.51 -38.42 -4.07
C ALA A 179 -14.20 -39.78 -4.17
N ALA A 180 -13.76 -40.60 -5.14
CA ALA A 180 -14.30 -41.93 -5.37
C ALA A 180 -14.07 -42.88 -4.18
N GLU A 181 -12.90 -42.77 -3.55
CA GLU A 181 -12.46 -43.61 -2.44
C GLU A 181 -12.16 -42.77 -1.19
N PRO A 182 -12.56 -43.23 0.01
CA PRO A 182 -12.19 -42.56 1.25
C PRO A 182 -10.67 -42.62 1.46
N VAL A 183 -10.13 -41.60 2.11
CA VAL A 183 -8.75 -41.58 2.62
C VAL A 183 -8.75 -42.22 4.00
N ALA A 184 -7.83 -43.14 4.25
CA ALA A 184 -7.62 -43.74 5.55
C ALA A 184 -6.60 -42.91 6.35
N LEU A 185 -7.06 -42.18 7.36
CA LEU A 185 -6.22 -41.42 8.27
C LEU A 185 -5.99 -42.22 9.55
N VAL A 186 -4.77 -42.18 10.08
CA VAL A 186 -4.52 -42.54 11.48
C VAL A 186 -4.16 -41.27 12.21
N VAL A 187 -4.91 -40.99 13.28
CA VAL A 187 -4.69 -39.83 14.15
C VAL A 187 -4.35 -40.28 15.56
N GLU A 188 -3.54 -39.50 16.24
CA GLU A 188 -3.32 -39.61 17.67
C GLU A 188 -4.28 -38.67 18.39
N ARG A 189 -5.20 -39.25 19.16
CA ARG A 189 -6.20 -38.57 20.00
C ARG A 189 -6.01 -39.03 21.43
N ASP A 190 -5.73 -38.10 22.33
CA ASP A 190 -5.46 -38.38 23.76
C ASP A 190 -4.39 -39.48 23.97
N GLY A 191 -3.33 -39.48 23.14
CA GLY A 191 -2.24 -40.46 23.19
C GLY A 191 -2.57 -41.84 22.60
N ARG A 192 -3.76 -42.04 22.01
CA ARG A 192 -4.17 -43.28 21.34
C ARG A 192 -4.26 -43.10 19.83
N ARG A 193 -3.86 -44.12 19.08
CA ARG A 193 -4.03 -44.14 17.61
C ARG A 193 -5.46 -44.55 17.26
N VAL A 194 -6.15 -43.70 16.51
CA VAL A 194 -7.51 -43.90 16.04
C VAL A 194 -7.50 -43.87 14.51
N ALA A 195 -8.03 -44.92 13.89
CA ALA A 195 -8.24 -44.95 12.45
C ALA A 195 -9.54 -44.21 12.10
N VAL A 196 -9.47 -43.31 11.13
CA VAL A 196 -10.58 -42.46 10.69
C VAL A 196 -10.60 -42.45 9.17
N GLU A 197 -11.76 -42.76 8.59
CA GLU A 197 -11.97 -42.60 7.16
C GLU A 197 -12.64 -41.27 6.87
N VAL A 198 -12.04 -40.51 5.96
CA VAL A 198 -12.55 -39.22 5.50
C VAL A 198 -12.60 -39.25 3.98
N THR A 199 -13.75 -38.94 3.38
CA THR A 199 -13.86 -38.80 1.93
C THR A 199 -13.57 -37.36 1.53
N PRO A 200 -12.43 -37.04 0.90
CA PRO A 200 -12.11 -35.67 0.55
C PRO A 200 -13.14 -35.13 -0.44
N ALA A 201 -13.53 -33.87 -0.26
CA ALA A 201 -14.35 -33.16 -1.23
C ALA A 201 -13.52 -32.06 -1.87
N THR A 202 -13.69 -31.88 -3.17
CA THR A 202 -13.05 -30.79 -3.92
C THR A 202 -13.65 -29.48 -3.46
N THR A 203 -12.93 -28.74 -2.62
CA THR A 203 -13.29 -27.38 -2.26
C THR A 203 -12.91 -26.46 -3.41
N GLY A 204 -13.87 -25.70 -3.92
CA GLY A 204 -13.64 -24.70 -4.95
C GLY A 204 -12.89 -23.51 -4.39
N ARG A 205 -11.56 -23.59 -4.26
CA ARG A 205 -10.77 -22.37 -4.28
C ARG A 205 -10.63 -21.99 -5.75
N SER A 206 -11.47 -21.05 -6.19
CA SER A 206 -11.34 -20.43 -7.50
C SER A 206 -9.97 -19.75 -7.60
N SER A 207 -8.95 -20.48 -8.07
CA SER A 207 -7.74 -19.86 -8.55
C SER A 207 -8.04 -19.27 -9.93
N ALA A 208 -8.32 -17.96 -9.92
CA ALA A 208 -8.34 -16.97 -11.01
C ALA A 208 -9.73 -16.45 -11.43
N PRO A 209 -9.99 -15.13 -11.29
CA PRO A 209 -10.72 -14.40 -12.32
C PRO A 209 -9.82 -14.32 -13.55
N GLY A 210 -9.84 -15.37 -14.37
CA GLY A 210 -9.28 -15.36 -15.71
C GLY A 210 -10.18 -14.55 -16.63
N TRP A 211 -9.97 -13.25 -16.70
CA TRP A 211 -10.35 -12.47 -17.88
C TRP A 211 -9.57 -13.07 -19.06
N ALA A 212 -10.24 -13.82 -19.95
CA ALA A 212 -9.86 -14.01 -21.37
C ALA A 212 -10.55 -15.25 -21.98
N SER A 213 -11.87 -15.19 -22.12
CA SER A 213 -12.48 -15.66 -23.36
C SER A 213 -13.65 -14.75 -23.69
N ALA A 214 -13.34 -13.45 -23.85
CA ALA A 214 -14.17 -12.60 -24.66
C ALA A 214 -14.27 -13.26 -26.04
N SER A 215 -15.47 -13.69 -26.37
CA SER A 215 -15.83 -14.26 -27.66
C SER A 215 -15.43 -13.27 -28.76
N ALA A 216 -14.27 -13.47 -29.38
CA ALA A 216 -13.95 -12.86 -30.66
C ALA A 216 -14.81 -13.57 -31.71
N ARG A 217 -16.08 -13.15 -31.81
CA ARG A 217 -16.95 -13.51 -32.93
C ARG A 217 -16.32 -12.88 -34.17
N ARG A 218 -15.47 -13.65 -34.85
CA ARG A 218 -14.81 -13.26 -36.09
C ARG A 218 -15.92 -13.09 -37.14
N ARG A 219 -16.43 -11.86 -37.29
CA ARG A 219 -17.28 -11.49 -38.42
C ARG A 219 -16.47 -11.76 -39.68
N ARG A 220 -16.77 -12.86 -40.37
CA ARG A 220 -16.37 -13.06 -41.76
C ARG A 220 -17.01 -11.92 -42.55
N ARG A 221 -16.19 -10.95 -42.95
CA ARG A 221 -16.49 -10.06 -44.07
C ARG A 221 -16.49 -10.92 -45.33
N SER A 222 -17.67 -11.32 -45.80
CA SER A 222 -17.85 -11.65 -47.21
C SER A 222 -18.05 -10.34 -47.96
N ALA A 223 -16.99 -9.93 -48.66
CA ALA A 223 -17.09 -8.91 -49.69
C ALA A 223 -17.96 -9.46 -50.84
N SER A 224 -18.95 -8.70 -51.27
CA SER A 224 -19.49 -8.80 -52.63
C SER A 224 -20.08 -7.46 -53.05
N ALA A 225 -19.37 -6.86 -54.00
CA ALA A 225 -19.79 -6.01 -55.11
C ALA A 225 -20.88 -4.92 -54.94
N ALA A 226 -20.47 -3.72 -55.38
CA ALA A 226 -21.22 -2.50 -55.73
C ALA A 226 -22.25 -2.73 -56.87
N PRO A 227 -23.00 -1.71 -57.41
CA PRO A 227 -22.94 -0.27 -57.12
C PRO A 227 -24.31 0.44 -56.92
N ARG A 228 -24.28 1.58 -56.23
CA ARG A 228 -25.41 2.51 -56.08
C ARG A 228 -25.63 3.32 -57.36
N ARG A 229 -26.84 3.24 -57.91
CA ARG A 229 -27.37 4.15 -58.93
C ARG A 229 -27.85 5.46 -58.30
N ARG A 230 -27.64 6.54 -59.06
CA ARG A 230 -28.10 7.93 -58.85
C ARG A 230 -29.62 8.04 -58.79
N ALA A 231 -30.14 8.97 -57.99
CA ALA A 231 -31.02 10.08 -58.43
C ALA A 231 -31.58 10.83 -57.21
N SER A 232 -31.68 12.14 -57.36
CA SER A 232 -32.09 13.14 -56.36
C SER A 232 -33.63 13.38 -56.40
N PRO A 233 -34.18 14.46 -55.81
CA PRO A 233 -35.25 14.41 -54.80
C PRO A 233 -36.65 14.78 -55.34
N THR A 234 -37.69 14.54 -54.54
CA THR A 234 -39.00 15.20 -54.76
C THR A 234 -39.60 15.71 -53.46
N CYS A 235 -39.98 16.98 -53.51
CA CYS A 235 -40.74 17.73 -52.52
C CYS A 235 -42.24 17.45 -52.64
N GLY A 236 -42.94 17.63 -51.51
CA GLY A 236 -44.15 18.46 -51.48
C GLY A 236 -45.49 17.72 -51.50
N THR A 237 -46.25 17.88 -50.41
CA THR A 237 -47.61 18.47 -50.42
C THR A 237 -48.13 18.58 -48.97
N SER A 238 -48.37 19.81 -48.52
CA SER A 238 -49.27 20.17 -47.38
C SER A 238 -50.69 20.39 -47.94
N PRO A 239 -51.82 20.52 -47.17
CA PRO A 239 -52.10 21.64 -46.24
C PRO A 239 -53.08 21.26 -45.06
N PRO A 240 -53.82 22.17 -44.36
CA PRO A 240 -53.34 23.05 -43.27
C PRO A 240 -54.25 23.11 -41.99
N ALA A 241 -53.79 23.91 -41.00
CA ALA A 241 -54.56 24.79 -40.08
C ALA A 241 -54.93 24.27 -38.63
N PRO A 242 -55.35 25.15 -37.68
CA PRO A 242 -54.46 26.00 -36.86
C PRO A 242 -54.83 26.08 -35.35
N SER A 243 -53.90 26.47 -34.46
CA SER A 243 -54.14 27.31 -33.24
C SER A 243 -52.85 27.34 -32.39
N ARG A 244 -52.17 28.48 -32.20
CA ARG A 244 -52.36 29.61 -31.24
C ARG A 244 -51.22 29.65 -30.20
N ARG A 245 -50.45 30.76 -30.27
CA ARG A 245 -49.77 31.53 -29.19
C ARG A 245 -48.59 30.90 -28.40
N SER A 246 -47.38 31.34 -28.77
CA SER A 246 -46.34 32.12 -28.03
C SER A 246 -46.13 31.92 -26.50
N PRO A 247 -44.99 32.38 -25.92
CA PRO A 247 -43.59 32.43 -26.41
C PRO A 247 -42.53 32.04 -25.34
N GLY A 248 -41.27 31.90 -25.77
CA GLY A 248 -40.10 32.35 -25.01
C GLY A 248 -39.33 31.30 -24.21
N CYS A 249 -38.07 31.05 -24.61
CA CYS A 249 -36.95 31.16 -23.67
C CYS A 249 -35.62 31.20 -24.44
N SER A 250 -34.93 32.33 -24.29
CA SER A 250 -33.58 32.60 -24.73
C SER A 250 -32.57 31.88 -23.84
N THR A 251 -31.52 31.31 -24.43
CA THR A 251 -30.26 31.04 -23.70
C THR A 251 -29.08 31.53 -24.53
N THR A 252 -28.56 32.66 -24.10
CA THR A 252 -27.34 33.31 -24.58
C THR A 252 -26.13 32.49 -24.17
N ARG A 253 -25.43 31.89 -25.14
CA ARG A 253 -24.09 31.31 -24.95
C ARG A 253 -23.04 32.42 -24.91
N ARG A 254 -22.41 32.63 -23.75
CA ARG A 254 -21.22 33.47 -23.59
C ARG A 254 -20.02 32.58 -23.26
N ARG A 255 -19.05 32.47 -24.18
CA ARG A 255 -17.60 32.43 -23.91
C ARG A 255 -16.82 32.14 -25.19
N ALA A 256 -16.06 33.13 -25.63
CA ALA A 256 -14.78 32.89 -26.27
C ALA A 256 -13.82 33.99 -25.82
N ARG A 257 -12.79 33.54 -25.10
CA ARG A 257 -11.57 34.27 -24.75
C ARG A 257 -10.96 34.89 -26.00
N ARG A 258 -10.40 36.09 -25.91
CA ARG A 258 -9.19 36.47 -26.66
C ARG A 258 -8.31 37.41 -25.85
N SER A 259 -7.05 37.03 -25.85
CA SER A 259 -5.84 37.64 -25.32
C SER A 259 -5.35 38.85 -26.13
N ARG A 260 -4.68 39.79 -25.45
CA ARG A 260 -3.48 40.59 -25.85
C ARG A 260 -3.45 41.85 -24.95
N ALA A 261 -2.47 42.05 -24.07
CA ALA A 261 -1.06 42.44 -24.26
C ALA A 261 -0.86 43.97 -24.40
N SER A 262 0.04 44.47 -23.53
CA SER A 262 0.89 45.68 -23.62
C SER A 262 0.30 47.05 -23.26
N SER A 263 0.84 47.67 -22.20
CA SER A 263 1.60 48.95 -22.26
C SER A 263 1.95 49.48 -20.86
N ALA A 264 3.23 49.81 -20.65
CA ALA A 264 3.73 50.71 -19.58
C ALA A 264 3.49 52.18 -20.01
N PRO A 265 3.60 53.24 -19.16
CA PRO A 265 4.83 53.72 -18.48
C PRO A 265 4.56 54.26 -17.04
N THR A 266 5.53 54.57 -16.16
CA THR A 266 6.23 55.87 -16.06
C THR A 266 7.35 55.86 -15.00
N ARG A 267 8.42 56.63 -15.28
CA ARG A 267 9.50 57.03 -14.36
C ARG A 267 9.11 58.27 -13.54
N ARG A 268 9.66 58.44 -12.32
CA ARG A 268 10.55 59.57 -11.92
C ARG A 268 11.08 59.43 -10.46
N PRO A 269 12.14 60.19 -10.07
CA PRO A 269 13.17 59.75 -9.12
C PRO A 269 13.24 60.57 -7.82
N GLY A 270 14.04 60.13 -6.84
CA GLY A 270 14.57 61.02 -5.80
C GLY A 270 15.17 60.34 -4.58
N SER A 271 16.50 60.26 -4.49
CA SER A 271 17.29 60.82 -3.37
C SER A 271 18.77 60.42 -3.49
N ARG A 272 19.62 61.44 -3.63
CA ARG A 272 21.05 61.37 -3.33
C ARG A 272 21.20 61.74 -1.85
N SER A 273 22.07 61.07 -1.10
CA SER A 273 23.34 61.64 -0.61
C SER A 273 23.85 61.03 0.71
N ARG A 274 25.16 60.76 0.71
CA ARG A 274 26.15 60.84 1.81
C ARG A 274 26.23 59.72 2.88
N SER A 275 27.22 58.86 2.70
CA SER A 275 28.20 58.45 3.75
C SER A 275 29.32 59.52 3.86
N PRO A 276 30.37 59.40 4.70
CA PRO A 276 30.64 58.51 5.85
C PRO A 276 31.14 59.28 7.11
N GLY A 277 31.26 58.59 8.26
CA GLY A 277 31.87 59.15 9.47
C GLY A 277 32.46 58.08 10.38
N PHE A 278 33.78 57.95 10.34
CA PHE A 278 34.66 57.11 11.17
C PHE A 278 35.28 57.98 12.28
N ARG A 279 35.79 57.35 13.35
CA ARG A 279 36.43 57.91 14.60
C ARG A 279 35.42 58.11 15.74
N ARG A 280 35.65 57.68 16.99
CA ARG A 280 36.85 57.26 17.73
C ARG A 280 36.44 56.23 18.78
#